data_AF-A0A176Z4H1-F1
#
_entry.id   AF-A0A176Z4H1-F1
#
_cell.length_a   1.000
_cell.length_b   1.000
_cell.length_c   1.000
_cell.angle_alpha   90.00
_cell.angle_beta   90.00
_cell.angle_gamma   90.00
#
_symmetry.space_group_name_H-M   'P 1'
#
loop_
_entity.id
_entity.type
_entity.pdbx_description
1 polymer ?
#
loop_
_entity_poly.entity_id
_entity_poly.type
_entity_poly.pdbx_seq_one_letter_code
_entity_poly.pdbx_strand_id
1 'polypeptide(L)'
;MPQIWMTYDELGTLCGCGAMEARVYAKHLSLDRRKSRDGATRVKLNHALTMKFFATVREADPDLDEAITALRETHRRMAEPLAPEVAYDRRSVA
;
A
#
# COMPACT_ATOMS: atom_id res chain seq x y z
N MET A 1 8.42 -6.43 1.51
CA MET A 1 7.22 -5.87 2.18
C MET A 1 7.49 -4.44 2.61
N PRO A 2 6.48 -3.54 2.52
CA PRO A 2 6.63 -2.19 3.04
C PRO A 2 6.90 -2.23 4.55
N GLN A 3 7.71 -1.28 5.01
CA GLN A 3 8.02 -1.12 6.42
C GLN A 3 7.10 -0.04 7.01
N ILE A 4 5.93 -0.45 7.50
CA ILE A 4 4.95 0.47 8.09
C ILE A 4 5.27 0.63 9.58
N TRP A 5 5.36 1.88 10.03
CA TRP A 5 5.61 2.27 11.41
C TRP A 5 4.42 3.04 11.96
N MET A 6 3.85 2.59 13.08
CA MET A 6 2.68 3.21 13.70
C MET A 6 2.96 3.53 15.17
N THR A 7 2.43 4.65 15.64
CA THR A 7 2.33 4.96 17.07
C THR A 7 1.45 3.94 17.79
N TYR A 8 1.49 3.94 19.13
CA TYR A 8 0.59 3.05 19.90
C TYR A 8 -0.89 3.41 19.74
N ASP A 9 -1.21 4.69 19.55
CA ASP A 9 -2.58 5.14 19.27
C ASP A 9 -3.05 4.63 17.90
N GLU A 10 -2.24 4.81 16.85
CA GLU A 10 -2.56 4.30 15.51
C GLU A 10 -2.67 2.76 15.48
N LEU A 11 -1.76 2.06 16.18
CA LEU A 11 -1.85 0.60 16.33
C LEU A 11 -3.11 0.20 17.10
N GLY A 12 -3.47 0.94 18.14
CA GLY A 12 -4.69 0.74 18.91
C GLY A 12 -5.91 0.83 18.02
N THR A 13 -6.03 1.90 17.23
CA THR A 13 -7.09 2.07 16.24
C THR A 13 -7.14 0.91 15.25
N LEU A 14 -6.00 0.50 14.70
CA LEU A 14 -5.92 -0.65 13.79
C LEU A 14 -6.38 -1.96 14.47
N CYS A 15 -6.07 -2.13 15.75
CA CYS A 15 -6.41 -3.33 16.52
C CYS A 15 -7.81 -3.27 17.16
N GLY A 16 -8.48 -2.12 17.18
CA GLY A 16 -9.72 -1.90 17.92
C GLY A 16 -9.53 -1.84 19.44
N CYS A 17 -8.36 -1.38 19.90
CA CYS A 17 -8.00 -1.34 21.32
C CYS A 17 -7.36 0.00 21.72
N GLY A 18 -7.19 0.23 23.03
CA GLY A 18 -6.55 1.46 23.51
C GLY A 18 -5.02 1.44 23.33
N ALA A 19 -4.38 2.61 23.32
CA ALA A 19 -2.93 2.73 23.14
C ALA A 19 -2.10 1.95 24.19
N MET A 20 -2.57 1.88 25.43
CA MET A 20 -1.90 1.09 26.47
C MET A 20 -1.94 -0.41 26.18
N GLU A 21 -3.08 -0.92 25.73
CA GLU A 21 -3.26 -2.32 25.33
C GLU A 21 -2.43 -2.62 24.08
N ALA A 22 -2.46 -1.73 23.10
CA ALA A 22 -1.62 -1.81 21.90
C ALA A 22 -0.11 -1.86 22.25
N ARG A 23 0.32 -1.11 23.27
CA ARG A 23 1.70 -1.19 23.78
C ARG A 23 2.03 -2.54 24.39
N VAL A 24 1.14 -3.12 25.18
CA VAL A 24 1.30 -4.47 25.75
C VAL A 24 1.35 -5.50 24.64
N TYR A 25 0.43 -5.41 23.69
CA TYR A 25 0.35 -6.29 22.52
C TYR A 25 1.62 -6.23 21.67
N ALA A 26 2.14 -5.04 21.37
CA ALA A 26 3.39 -4.86 20.63
C ALA A 26 4.60 -5.47 21.36
N LYS A 27 4.63 -5.41 22.70
CA LYS A 27 5.66 -6.09 23.50
C LYS A 27 5.50 -7.61 23.44
N HIS A 28 4.28 -8.11 23.58
CA HIS A 28 3.99 -9.55 23.53
C HIS A 28 4.40 -10.16 22.19
N LEU A 29 4.13 -9.46 21.09
CA LEU A 29 4.54 -9.85 19.74
C LEU A 29 6.02 -9.56 19.42
N SER A 30 6.78 -9.01 20.36
CA SER A 30 8.18 -8.61 20.17
C SER A 30 8.41 -7.73 18.93
N LEU A 31 7.50 -6.79 18.66
CA LEU A 31 7.62 -5.90 17.51
C LEU A 31 8.81 -4.94 17.67
N ASP A 32 9.45 -4.61 16.56
CA ASP A 32 10.48 -3.56 16.52
C ASP A 32 9.87 -2.23 16.97
N ARG A 33 10.60 -1.48 17.80
CA ARG A 33 10.17 -0.21 18.38
C ARG A 33 11.26 0.83 18.21
N ARG A 34 10.90 2.04 17.83
CA ARG A 34 11.83 3.16 17.68
C ARG A 34 11.19 4.45 18.17
N LYS A 35 11.98 5.30 18.83
CA LYS A 35 11.58 6.66 19.17
C LYS A 35 11.74 7.53 17.92
N SER A 36 10.70 8.25 17.54
CA SER A 36 10.71 9.18 16.41
C SER A 36 11.08 10.60 16.85
N ARG A 37 11.33 11.49 15.89
CA ARG A 37 11.74 12.89 16.15
C ARG A 37 10.68 13.71 16.88
N ASP A 38 9.41 13.39 16.68
CA ASP A 38 8.26 13.99 17.37
C ASP A 38 8.10 13.49 18.81
N GLY A 39 9.01 12.64 19.30
CA GLY A 39 8.93 12.06 20.62
C GLY A 39 7.91 10.93 20.74
N ALA A 40 7.20 10.55 19.70
CA ALA A 40 6.35 9.37 19.73
C ALA A 40 7.17 8.08 19.59
N THR A 41 6.75 7.01 20.27
CA THR A 41 7.30 5.68 20.02
C THR A 41 6.48 5.04 18.91
N ARG A 42 7.14 4.66 17.82
CA ARG A 42 6.53 3.91 16.74
C ARG A 42 6.96 2.45 16.76
N VAL A 43 6.06 1.58 16.36
CA VAL A 43 6.30 0.15 16.22
C VAL A 43 6.19 -0.25 14.76
N LYS A 44 7.03 -1.19 14.34
CA LYS A 44 6.98 -1.74 13.00
C LYS A 44 5.94 -2.84 12.94
N LEU A 45 5.04 -2.78 11.95
CA LEU A 45 4.07 -3.84 11.74
C LEU A 45 4.78 -5.12 11.28
N ASN A 46 4.35 -6.26 11.83
CA ASN A 46 4.70 -7.57 11.28
C ASN A 46 3.79 -7.92 10.09
N HIS A 47 3.98 -9.09 9.49
CA HIS A 47 3.21 -9.50 8.31
C HIS A 47 1.69 -9.49 8.57
N ALA A 48 1.24 -10.12 9.66
CA ALA A 48 -0.18 -10.22 9.99
C ALA A 48 -0.83 -8.84 10.18
N LEU A 49 -0.17 -7.93 10.90
CA LEU A 49 -0.66 -6.57 11.11
C LEU A 49 -0.62 -5.74 9.83
N THR A 50 0.35 -5.98 8.94
CA THR A 50 0.41 -5.32 7.63
C THR A 50 -0.77 -5.75 6.75
N MET A 51 -1.13 -7.03 6.76
CA MET A 51 -2.30 -7.53 6.03
C MET A 51 -3.60 -6.94 6.60
N LYS A 52 -3.72 -6.85 7.93
CA LYS A 52 -4.85 -6.17 8.57
C LYS A 52 -4.93 -4.70 8.14
N PHE A 53 -3.81 -3.99 8.14
CA PHE A 53 -3.75 -2.61 7.68
C PHE A 53 -4.27 -2.46 6.24
N PHE A 54 -3.83 -3.32 5.32
CA PHE A 54 -4.32 -3.26 3.94
C PHE A 54 -5.81 -3.58 3.81
N ALA A 55 -6.31 -4.54 4.59
CA ALA A 55 -7.74 -4.83 4.63
C ALA A 55 -8.53 -3.59 5.11
N THR A 56 -8.10 -2.96 6.21
CA THR A 56 -8.74 -1.74 6.73
C THR A 56 -8.72 -0.59 5.73
N VAL A 57 -7.62 -0.40 4.98
CA VAL A 57 -7.55 0.63 3.93
C VAL A 57 -8.53 0.34 2.80
N ARG A 58 -8.65 -0.93 2.37
CA ARG A 58 -9.60 -1.35 1.34
C ARG A 58 -11.05 -1.24 1.79
N GLU A 59 -11.34 -1.55 3.05
CA GLU A 59 -12.68 -1.45 3.62
C GLU A 59 -13.13 0.01 3.80
N ALA A 60 -12.19 0.94 4.00
CA ALA A 60 -12.50 2.35 4.20
C ALA A 60 -12.94 3.07 2.91
N ASP A 61 -12.59 2.54 1.73
CA ASP A 61 -12.93 3.13 0.43
C ASP A 61 -13.40 2.02 -0.54
N PRO A 62 -14.72 1.89 -0.77
CA PRO A 62 -15.26 0.84 -1.62
C PRO A 62 -14.85 0.97 -3.10
N ASP A 63 -14.49 2.17 -3.56
CA ASP A 63 -14.14 2.43 -4.96
C ASP A 63 -12.63 2.23 -5.22
N LEU A 64 -11.84 1.97 -4.17
CA LEU A 64 -10.39 1.86 -4.25
C LEU A 64 -9.92 0.77 -5.22
N ASP A 65 -10.59 -0.39 -5.23
CA ASP A 65 -10.21 -1.49 -6.13
C ASP A 65 -10.51 -1.16 -7.60
N GLU A 66 -11.58 -0.41 -7.87
CA GLU A 66 -11.89 0.11 -9.20
C GLU A 66 -10.84 1.14 -9.64
N ALA A 67 -10.50 2.09 -8.77
CA ALA A 67 -9.46 3.09 -9.04
C ALA A 67 -8.09 2.46 -9.33
N ILE A 68 -7.69 1.43 -8.56
CA ILE A 68 -6.46 0.66 -8.82
C ILE A 68 -6.52 -0.03 -10.18
N THR A 69 -7.66 -0.59 -10.56
CA THR A 69 -7.87 -1.25 -11.85
C THR A 69 -7.75 -0.25 -13.00
N ALA A 70 -8.42 0.89 -12.90
CA ALA A 70 -8.34 1.97 -13.89
C ALA A 70 -6.92 2.51 -14.06
N LEU A 71 -6.18 2.66 -12.96
CA LEU A 71 -4.77 3.11 -12.97
C LEU A 71 -3.87 2.11 -13.69
N ARG A 72 -4.02 0.81 -13.41
CA ARG A 72 -3.23 -0.26 -14.08
C ARG A 72 -3.51 -0.32 -15.57
N GLU A 73 -4.77 -0.19 -15.96
CA GLU A 73 -5.17 -0.16 -17.37
C GLU A 73 -4.58 1.06 -18.10
N THR A 74 -4.60 2.23 -17.46
CA THR A 74 -3.98 3.44 -18.00
C THR A 74 -2.48 3.25 -18.19
N HIS A 75 -1.78 2.73 -17.18
CA HIS A 75 -0.35 2.44 -17.27
C HIS A 75 -0.05 1.45 -18.41
N ARG A 76 -0.87 0.40 -18.58
CA ARG A 76 -0.71 -0.58 -19.66
C ARG A 76 -0.79 0.10 -21.04
N ARG A 77 -1.79 0.97 -21.26
CA ARG A 77 -1.95 1.72 -22.52
C ARG A 77 -0.78 2.67 -22.79
N MET A 78 -0.20 3.26 -21.74
CA MET A 78 0.97 4.14 -21.87
C MET A 78 2.28 3.38 -22.11
N ALA A 79 2.39 2.16 -21.59
CA ALA A 79 3.58 1.32 -21.72
C ALA A 79 3.61 0.51 -23.02
N GLU A 80 2.47 0.36 -23.71
CA GLU A 80 2.44 -0.17 -25.07
C GLU A 80 3.22 0.78 -25.99
N PRO A 81 4.26 0.31 -26.71
CA PRO A 81 4.95 1.13 -27.69
C PRO A 81 3.91 1.61 -28.71
N LEU A 82 3.94 2.90 -29.06
CA LEU A 82 3.27 3.40 -30.25
C LEU A 82 3.67 2.49 -31.41
N ALA A 83 2.78 1.61 -31.85
CA ALA A 83 3.06 0.74 -32.99
C ALA A 83 3.43 1.64 -34.18
N PRO A 84 4.45 1.27 -34.99
CA PRO A 84 4.93 2.12 -36.05
C PRO A 84 3.78 2.45 -36.99
N GLU A 85 3.63 3.74 -37.31
CA GLU A 85 2.72 4.20 -38.36
C GLU A 85 2.87 3.28 -39.57
N VAL A 86 1.73 2.74 -39.98
CA VAL A 86 1.45 1.98 -41.18
C VAL A 86 2.57 2.15 -42.22
N ALA A 87 3.40 1.13 -42.38
CA ALA A 87 4.30 1.04 -43.52
C ALA A 87 3.43 1.07 -44.79
N TYR A 88 3.33 2.26 -45.39
CA TYR A 88 2.70 2.46 -46.68
C TYR A 88 3.36 1.49 -47.67
N ASP A 89 2.59 0.49 -48.08
CA ASP A 89 2.91 -0.43 -49.16
C ASP A 89 3.18 0.39 -50.44
N ARG A 90 4.46 0.67 -50.71
CA ARG A 90 4.90 1.10 -52.04
C ARG A 90 4.90 -0.10 -52.97
N ARG A 91 3.70 -0.59 -53.29
CA ARG A 91 3.44 -1.14 -54.62
C ARG A 91 3.43 0.02 -55.60
N SER A 92 4.58 0.29 -56.19
CA SER A 92 4.67 1.09 -57.41
C SER A 92 5.45 0.30 -58.45
N VAL A 93 4.64 -0.23 -59.37
CA VAL A 93 4.90 -0.64 -60.74
C VAL A 93 6.16 -0.01 -61.38
N ALA A 94 7.02 -0.88 -61.92
CA ALA A 94 7.60 -0.76 -63.28
C ALA A 94 8.13 -2.14 -63.70
#